data_AF-A0A7Y1Z2T0-F1
#
_entry.id   AF-A0A7Y1Z2T0-F1
#
_cell.length_a   1.000
_cell.length_b   1.000
_cell.length_c   1.000
_cell.angle_alpha   90.00
_cell.angle_beta   90.00
_cell.angle_gamma   90.00
#
_symmetry.space_group_name_H-M   'P 1'
#
loop_
_entity.id
_entity.type
_entity.pdbx_description
1 polymer ?
#
loop_
_entity_poly.entity_id
_entity_poly.type
_entity_poly.pdbx_seq_one_letter_code
_entity_poly.pdbx_strand_id
1 'polypeptide(L)'
;AYHLALARASGVTPQVIVNIGGVANVTYLDAASDPLAFDTGPGNALIDDFVAARTGKPFDDNGTLARAGSVNREALQRLLDHQYFRRDPPKSLDRNAFSLAPVQGLSVEDGAATLTAFTARTIALAAQHFPAKPERFVVAGGGRRNAAIMDALKTALDAAVLTAEQAGWRGDDVEAEAFAYLAIRALKGLPLSWPTTTGVPAAQTGGVVHRV
;
A
#
# COMPACT_ATOMS: atom_id res chain seq x y z
N ALA A 1 -12.39 -5.12 5.92
CA ALA A 1 -13.66 -5.84 5.67
C ALA A 1 -13.85 -6.22 4.20
N TYR A 2 -13.85 -5.26 3.27
CA TYR A 2 -14.09 -5.52 1.84
C TYR A 2 -13.04 -6.46 1.23
N HIS A 3 -11.76 -6.18 1.49
CA HIS A 3 -10.63 -7.04 1.16
C HIS A 3 -10.82 -8.51 1.57
N LEU A 4 -11.33 -8.78 2.77
CA LEU A 4 -11.65 -10.14 3.24
C LEU A 4 -12.74 -10.81 2.39
N ALA A 5 -13.74 -10.05 1.93
CA ALA A 5 -14.77 -10.57 1.04
C ALA A 5 -14.19 -10.92 -0.34
N LEU A 6 -13.33 -10.06 -0.90
CA LEU A 6 -12.63 -10.33 -2.16
C LEU A 6 -11.73 -11.57 -2.06
N ALA A 7 -10.96 -11.70 -0.98
CA ALA A 7 -10.09 -12.85 -0.78
C ALA A 7 -10.89 -14.15 -0.70
N ARG A 8 -11.97 -14.17 0.09
CA ARG A 8 -12.88 -15.34 0.18
C ARG A 8 -13.48 -15.70 -1.18
N ALA A 9 -13.92 -14.71 -1.96
CA ALA A 9 -14.46 -14.94 -3.30
C ALA A 9 -13.42 -15.50 -4.27
N SER A 10 -12.14 -15.12 -4.12
CA SER A 10 -11.06 -15.61 -4.97
C SER A 10 -10.58 -17.03 -4.65
N GLY A 11 -10.86 -17.55 -3.44
CA GLY A 11 -10.39 -18.86 -3.00
C GLY A 11 -8.87 -18.98 -2.73
N VAL A 12 -8.11 -17.89 -2.87
CA VAL A 12 -6.64 -17.87 -2.69
C VAL A 12 -6.29 -17.43 -1.27
N THR A 13 -5.43 -18.17 -0.56
CA THR A 13 -5.04 -17.83 0.81
C THR A 13 -3.75 -18.56 1.24
N PRO A 14 -2.80 -17.91 1.94
CA PRO A 14 -2.80 -16.50 2.35
C PRO A 14 -2.51 -15.54 1.19
N GLN A 15 -3.13 -14.36 1.19
CA GLN A 15 -2.84 -13.32 0.20
C GLN A 15 -2.78 -11.93 0.84
N VAL A 16 -2.10 -11.02 0.16
CA VAL A 16 -2.00 -9.62 0.58
C VAL A 16 -2.62 -8.73 -0.48
N ILE A 17 -3.49 -7.82 -0.07
CA ILE A 17 -3.93 -6.72 -0.92
C ILE A 17 -3.10 -5.49 -0.57
N VAL A 18 -2.52 -4.85 -1.56
CA VAL A 18 -1.70 -3.64 -1.42
C VAL A 18 -2.43 -2.49 -2.10
N ASN A 19 -2.82 -1.46 -1.38
CA ASN A 19 -3.32 -0.23 -1.99
C ASN A 19 -2.19 0.81 -2.02
N ILE A 20 -1.87 1.31 -3.22
CA ILE A 20 -0.82 2.32 -3.41
C ILE A 20 -1.47 3.63 -3.85
N GLY A 21 -1.92 4.40 -2.86
CA GLY A 21 -2.37 5.78 -3.01
C GLY A 21 -1.24 6.76 -2.68
N GLY A 22 -1.55 7.88 -2.01
CA GLY A 22 -0.50 8.76 -1.47
C GLY A 22 0.34 8.06 -0.39
N VAL A 23 -0.33 7.30 0.47
CA VAL A 23 0.27 6.35 1.43
C VAL A 23 -0.01 4.93 0.91
N ALA A 24 0.96 4.03 1.07
CA ALA A 24 0.77 2.62 0.76
C ALA A 24 0.28 1.89 2.02
N ASN A 25 -0.72 1.01 1.84
CA ASN A 25 -1.22 0.16 2.91
C ASN A 25 -1.41 -1.28 2.43
N VAL A 26 -1.37 -2.20 3.39
CA VAL A 26 -1.57 -3.62 3.15
C VAL A 26 -2.75 -4.16 3.95
N THR A 27 -3.38 -5.18 3.41
CA THR A 27 -4.28 -6.07 4.15
C THR A 27 -3.84 -7.51 3.90
N TYR A 28 -3.30 -8.15 4.93
CA TYR A 28 -3.01 -9.58 4.95
C TYR A 28 -4.27 -10.36 5.30
N LEU A 29 -4.52 -11.42 4.54
CA LEU A 29 -5.74 -12.23 4.61
C LEU A 29 -5.36 -13.70 4.55
N ASP A 30 -5.64 -14.42 5.62
CA ASP A 30 -5.61 -15.87 5.64
C ASP A 30 -7.00 -16.47 5.94
N ALA A 31 -7.11 -17.80 5.95
CA ALA A 31 -8.34 -18.51 6.29
C ALA A 31 -8.58 -18.67 7.80
N ALA A 32 -7.55 -18.46 8.62
CA ALA A 32 -7.53 -18.88 10.02
C ALA A 32 -7.66 -17.72 11.02
N SER A 33 -7.36 -16.49 10.59
CA SER A 33 -7.22 -15.32 11.45
C SER A 33 -8.01 -14.12 10.95
N ASP A 34 -8.18 -13.16 11.85
CA ASP A 34 -8.74 -11.85 11.51
C ASP A 34 -7.78 -11.09 10.57
N PRO A 35 -8.32 -10.21 9.69
CA PRO A 35 -7.48 -9.45 8.77
C PRO A 35 -6.46 -8.60 9.53
N LEU A 36 -5.22 -8.60 9.08
CA LEU A 36 -4.17 -7.70 9.56
C LEU A 36 -3.99 -6.59 8.53
N ALA A 37 -4.12 -5.33 8.95
CA ALA A 37 -3.97 -4.19 8.05
C ALA A 37 -3.25 -3.03 8.72
N PHE A 38 -2.41 -2.35 7.94
CA PHE A 38 -1.64 -1.19 8.39
C PHE A 38 -1.03 -0.46 7.20
N ASP A 39 -0.63 0.80 7.44
CA ASP A 39 0.14 1.57 6.46
C ASP A 39 1.59 1.06 6.45
N THR A 40 2.15 0.85 5.26
CA THR A 40 3.53 0.36 5.12
C THR A 40 4.52 1.50 5.08
N GLY A 41 4.13 2.65 4.51
CA GLY A 41 5.01 3.77 4.23
C GLY A 41 4.43 4.66 3.13
N PRO A 42 5.23 5.57 2.56
CA PRO A 42 4.81 6.38 1.41
C PRO A 42 4.42 5.50 0.22
N GLY A 43 3.34 5.88 -0.46
CA GLY A 43 2.94 5.34 -1.76
C GLY A 43 3.50 6.23 -2.88
N ASN A 44 2.60 6.87 -3.62
CA ASN A 44 2.95 7.82 -4.70
C ASN A 44 3.31 9.21 -4.17
N ALA A 45 2.79 9.64 -3.02
CA ALA A 45 2.87 11.05 -2.63
C ALA A 45 4.30 11.61 -2.59
N LEU A 46 5.25 10.85 -2.04
CA LEU A 46 6.64 11.30 -1.95
C LEU A 46 7.32 11.36 -3.32
N ILE A 47 6.96 10.45 -4.24
CA ILE A 47 7.42 10.44 -5.64
C ILE A 47 6.83 11.66 -6.37
N ASP A 48 5.52 11.87 -6.23
CA ASP A 48 4.78 12.97 -6.85
C ASP A 48 5.32 14.33 -6.40
N ASP A 49 5.52 14.52 -5.10
CA ASP A 49 6.06 15.77 -4.53
C ASP A 49 7.48 16.04 -5.05
N PHE A 50 8.32 15.01 -5.16
CA PHE A 50 9.67 15.14 -5.72
C PHE A 50 9.63 15.51 -7.21
N VAL A 51 8.80 14.82 -8.00
CA VAL A 51 8.69 15.05 -9.45
C VAL A 51 8.11 16.43 -9.73
N ALA A 52 7.09 16.85 -8.99
CA ALA A 52 6.48 18.16 -9.09
C ALA A 52 7.50 19.27 -8.80
N ALA A 53 8.26 19.13 -7.70
CA ALA A 53 9.29 20.11 -7.33
C ALA A 53 10.42 20.23 -8.36
N ARG A 54 10.73 19.16 -9.11
CA ARG A 54 11.87 19.11 -10.04
C ARG A 54 11.52 19.37 -11.49
N THR A 55 10.29 19.09 -11.90
CA THR A 55 9.89 19.09 -13.32
C THR A 55 8.64 19.90 -13.61
N GLY A 56 7.89 20.31 -12.56
CA GLY A 56 6.57 20.94 -12.70
C GLY A 56 5.44 19.97 -13.12
N LYS A 57 5.75 18.70 -13.39
CA LYS A 57 4.73 17.67 -13.67
C LYS A 57 4.16 17.10 -12.38
N PRO A 58 2.87 16.74 -12.32
CA PRO A 58 2.23 16.33 -11.08
C PRO A 58 2.70 14.97 -10.54
N PHE A 59 3.19 14.07 -11.40
CA PHE A 59 3.65 12.72 -11.01
C PHE A 59 4.59 12.13 -12.08
N ASP A 60 5.26 11.03 -11.76
CA ASP A 60 6.07 10.25 -12.72
C ASP A 60 5.18 9.32 -13.55
N ASP A 61 4.82 9.78 -14.75
CA ASP A 61 3.92 9.05 -15.63
C ASP A 61 4.51 7.70 -16.07
N ASN A 62 3.79 6.62 -15.75
CA ASN A 62 4.20 5.23 -15.92
C ASN A 62 5.56 4.84 -15.29
N GLY A 63 6.11 5.68 -14.40
CA GLY A 63 7.45 5.47 -13.85
C GLY A 63 8.58 5.75 -14.84
N THR A 64 8.37 6.62 -15.82
CA THR A 64 9.35 6.91 -16.88
C THR A 64 10.66 7.47 -16.34
N LEU A 65 10.60 8.43 -15.41
CA LEU A 65 11.78 9.01 -14.77
C LEU A 65 12.48 7.95 -13.91
N ALA A 66 11.72 7.21 -13.11
CA ALA A 66 12.25 6.15 -12.25
C ALA A 66 12.97 5.04 -13.05
N ARG A 67 12.47 4.67 -14.24
CA ARG A 67 13.11 3.68 -15.13
C ARG A 67 14.38 4.19 -15.80
N ALA A 68 14.50 5.50 -16.00
CA ALA A 68 15.70 6.11 -16.57
C ALA A 68 16.82 6.30 -15.52
N GLY A 69 16.48 6.21 -14.23
CA GLY A 69 17.40 6.43 -13.12
C GLY A 69 18.02 5.17 -12.56
N SER A 70 18.97 5.38 -11.64
CA SER A 70 19.58 4.36 -10.82
C SER A 70 19.27 4.60 -9.35
N VAL A 71 18.95 3.52 -8.62
CA VAL A 71 18.68 3.61 -7.18
C VAL A 71 19.96 4.00 -6.43
N ASN A 72 19.92 5.13 -5.74
CA ASN A 72 20.96 5.52 -4.80
C ASN A 72 20.77 4.74 -3.49
N ARG A 73 21.65 3.76 -3.25
CA ARG A 73 21.56 2.85 -2.10
C ARG A 73 21.71 3.56 -0.75
N GLU A 74 22.55 4.59 -0.67
CA GLU A 74 22.78 5.33 0.56
C GLU A 74 21.55 6.16 0.95
N ALA A 75 20.98 6.88 -0.01
CA ALA A 75 19.73 7.63 0.18
C ALA A 75 18.57 6.70 0.55
N LEU A 76 18.45 5.55 -0.13
CA LEU A 76 17.47 4.52 0.20
C LEU A 76 17.62 4.01 1.63
N GLN A 77 18.85 3.72 2.08
CA GLN A 77 19.09 3.25 3.45
C GLN A 77 18.68 4.30 4.47
N ARG A 78 19.05 5.57 4.27
CA ARG A 78 18.66 6.68 5.17
C ARG A 78 17.14 6.82 5.27
N LEU A 79 16.40 6.60 4.17
CA LEU A 79 14.94 6.59 4.19
C LEU A 79 14.39 5.40 5.00
N LEU A 80 14.97 4.21 4.84
CA LEU A 80 14.59 2.98 5.53
C LEU A 80 14.97 2.94 7.03
N ASP A 81 15.88 3.81 7.48
CA ASP A 81 16.29 3.89 8.89
C ASP A 81 15.24 4.58 9.79
N HIS A 82 14.16 5.08 9.21
CA HIS A 82 13.09 5.77 9.93
C HIS A 82 12.41 4.86 10.97
N GLN A 83 12.20 5.38 12.18
CA GLN A 83 11.67 4.62 13.33
C GLN A 83 10.29 3.99 13.09
N TYR A 84 9.51 4.53 12.14
CA TYR A 84 8.20 4.01 11.79
C TYR A 84 8.23 2.52 11.41
N PHE A 85 9.28 2.07 10.70
CA PHE A 85 9.38 0.69 10.23
C PHE A 85 9.65 -0.33 11.34
N ARG A 86 10.05 0.14 12.53
CA ARG A 86 10.24 -0.70 13.73
C ARG A 86 8.97 -0.86 14.58
N ARG A 87 7.89 -0.16 14.25
CA ARG A 87 6.62 -0.23 14.99
C ARG A 87 5.82 -1.46 14.59
N ASP A 88 5.22 -2.14 15.55
CA ASP A 88 4.24 -3.20 15.30
C ASP A 88 2.87 -2.62 14.88
N PRO A 89 2.12 -3.32 14.01
CA PRO A 89 0.71 -3.03 13.78
C PRO A 89 -0.14 -3.18 15.05
N PRO A 90 -1.27 -2.45 15.18
CA PRO A 90 -1.82 -1.51 14.19
C PRO A 90 -1.02 -0.20 14.13
N LYS A 91 -0.71 0.25 12.91
CA LYS A 91 0.00 1.50 12.66
C LYS A 91 -0.56 2.19 11.41
N SER A 92 -0.64 3.51 11.49
CA SER A 92 -1.03 4.38 10.38
C SER A 92 -0.05 5.53 10.22
N LEU A 93 -0.10 6.20 9.07
CA LEU A 93 0.86 7.22 8.67
C LEU A 93 0.13 8.42 8.04
N ASP A 94 0.65 9.61 8.28
CA ASP A 94 0.29 10.80 7.49
C ASP A 94 1.05 10.82 6.15
N ARG A 95 0.43 11.40 5.11
CA ARG A 95 1.04 11.59 3.79
C ARG A 95 2.44 12.24 3.86
N ASN A 96 2.63 13.19 4.78
CA ASN A 96 3.83 14.02 4.86
C ASN A 96 4.86 13.52 5.90
N ALA A 97 4.74 12.27 6.36
CA ALA A 97 5.58 11.75 7.44
C ALA A 97 7.06 11.50 7.06
N PHE A 98 7.43 11.62 5.78
CA PHE A 98 8.77 11.36 5.28
C PHE A 98 9.34 12.57 4.54
N SER A 99 10.63 12.84 4.74
CA SER A 99 11.34 13.96 4.13
C SER A 99 12.02 13.56 2.82
N LEU A 100 12.05 14.49 1.86
CA LEU A 100 12.81 14.37 0.61
C LEU A 100 14.32 14.62 0.78
N ALA A 101 14.79 15.04 1.95
CA ALA A 101 16.20 15.39 2.20
C ALA A 101 17.21 14.33 1.69
N PRO A 102 16.99 13.01 1.85
CA PRO A 102 17.93 12.01 1.35
C PRO A 102 18.12 11.99 -0.18
N VAL A 103 17.15 12.48 -0.96
CA VAL A 103 17.17 12.45 -2.44
C VAL A 103 17.31 13.83 -3.08
N GLN A 104 17.31 14.92 -2.30
CA GLN A 104 17.35 16.29 -2.82
C GLN A 104 18.56 16.56 -3.73
N GLY A 105 19.72 16.01 -3.41
CA GLY A 105 20.95 16.18 -4.18
C GLY A 105 21.06 15.30 -5.43
N LEU A 106 20.10 14.41 -5.69
CA LEU A 106 20.15 13.48 -6.82
C LEU A 106 19.62 14.13 -8.11
N SER A 107 19.90 13.48 -9.25
CA SER A 107 19.21 13.75 -10.50
C SER A 107 17.71 13.48 -10.35
N VAL A 108 16.89 13.95 -11.30
CA VAL A 108 15.45 13.70 -11.24
C VAL A 108 15.17 12.21 -11.40
N GLU A 109 15.89 11.57 -12.30
CA GLU A 109 15.78 10.16 -12.61
C GLU A 109 16.21 9.30 -11.41
N ASP A 110 17.38 9.55 -10.83
CA ASP A 110 17.88 8.78 -9.68
C ASP A 110 17.03 9.01 -8.42
N GLY A 111 16.54 10.23 -8.22
CA GLY A 111 15.62 10.54 -7.12
C GLY A 111 14.29 9.77 -7.27
N ALA A 112 13.68 9.80 -8.46
CA ALA A 112 12.45 9.05 -8.74
C ALA A 112 12.66 7.54 -8.61
N ALA A 113 13.78 7.01 -9.11
CA ALA A 113 14.15 5.60 -8.98
C ALA A 113 14.33 5.20 -7.52
N THR A 114 15.01 6.03 -6.72
CA THR A 114 15.26 5.78 -5.30
C THR A 114 13.97 5.80 -4.48
N LEU A 115 13.08 6.76 -4.73
CA LEU A 115 11.79 6.85 -4.03
C LEU A 115 10.84 5.72 -4.44
N THR A 116 10.86 5.30 -5.70
CA THR A 116 10.11 4.13 -6.18
C THR A 116 10.61 2.84 -5.52
N ALA A 117 11.93 2.65 -5.44
CA ALA A 117 12.52 1.53 -4.71
C ALA A 117 12.17 1.58 -3.22
N PHE A 118 12.13 2.78 -2.63
CA PHE A 118 11.71 2.97 -1.24
C PHE A 118 10.27 2.49 -1.01
N THR A 119 9.30 2.94 -1.81
CA THR A 119 7.91 2.48 -1.74
C THR A 119 7.82 0.95 -1.78
N ALA A 120 8.46 0.31 -2.76
CA ALA A 120 8.47 -1.15 -2.87
C ALA A 120 9.13 -1.86 -1.67
N ARG A 121 10.24 -1.31 -1.15
CA ARG A 121 10.92 -1.85 0.04
C ARG A 121 10.06 -1.72 1.29
N THR A 122 9.34 -0.63 1.50
CA THR A 122 8.45 -0.50 2.66
C THR A 122 7.31 -1.53 2.62
N ILE A 123 6.77 -1.81 1.44
CA ILE A 123 5.75 -2.86 1.24
C ILE A 123 6.36 -4.24 1.50
N ALA A 124 7.59 -4.51 1.06
CA ALA A 124 8.27 -5.77 1.36
C ALA A 124 8.56 -5.96 2.85
N LEU A 125 8.93 -4.89 3.57
CA LEU A 125 9.12 -4.93 5.02
C LEU A 125 7.83 -5.30 5.78
N ALA A 126 6.65 -5.06 5.21
CA ALA A 126 5.39 -5.48 5.81
C ALA A 126 5.33 -7.00 6.06
N ALA A 127 6.06 -7.79 5.27
CA ALA A 127 6.10 -9.25 5.39
C ALA A 127 6.59 -9.75 6.75
N GLN A 128 7.38 -8.96 7.48
CA GLN A 128 7.84 -9.31 8.82
C GLN A 128 6.69 -9.44 9.84
N HIS A 129 5.53 -8.83 9.55
CA HIS A 129 4.36 -8.86 10.42
C HIS A 129 3.34 -9.94 10.03
N PHE A 130 3.55 -10.64 8.91
CA PHE A 130 2.58 -11.63 8.42
C PHE A 130 2.76 -12.97 9.13
N PRO A 131 1.67 -13.61 9.61
CA PRO A 131 1.72 -14.92 10.25
C PRO A 131 2.34 -16.03 9.38
N ALA A 132 2.15 -15.95 8.06
CA ALA A 132 2.72 -16.87 7.09
C ALA A 132 3.02 -16.15 5.77
N LYS A 133 3.92 -16.74 4.97
CA LYS A 133 4.26 -16.26 3.63
C LYS A 133 3.00 -16.22 2.74
N PRO A 134 2.65 -15.08 2.13
CA PRO A 134 1.52 -15.02 1.22
C PRO A 134 1.86 -15.66 -0.13
N GLU A 135 0.86 -16.27 -0.76
CA GLU A 135 0.98 -16.81 -2.11
C GLU A 135 1.11 -15.69 -3.16
N ARG A 136 0.42 -14.57 -2.92
CA ARG A 136 0.41 -13.43 -3.83
C ARG A 136 0.14 -12.09 -3.14
N PHE A 137 0.54 -11.03 -3.83
CA PHE A 137 0.20 -9.63 -3.59
C PHE A 137 -0.66 -9.13 -4.74
N VAL A 138 -1.83 -8.56 -4.43
CA VAL A 138 -2.71 -7.92 -5.41
C VAL A 138 -2.67 -6.41 -5.20
N VAL A 139 -2.18 -5.68 -6.20
CA VAL A 139 -1.91 -4.24 -6.13
C VAL A 139 -3.07 -3.44 -6.72
N ALA A 140 -3.64 -2.56 -5.91
CA ALA A 140 -4.71 -1.62 -6.23
C ALA A 140 -4.24 -0.16 -6.07
N GLY A 141 -5.14 0.78 -6.37
CA GLY A 141 -4.86 2.22 -6.29
C GLY A 141 -4.07 2.74 -7.50
N GLY A 142 -3.66 4.01 -7.44
CA GLY A 142 -2.96 4.67 -8.54
C GLY A 142 -1.59 4.07 -8.85
N GLY A 143 -0.85 3.65 -7.81
CA GLY A 143 0.50 3.12 -7.96
C GLY A 143 0.58 1.82 -8.77
N ARG A 144 -0.52 1.05 -8.87
CA ARG A 144 -0.59 -0.14 -9.73
C ARG A 144 -0.37 0.18 -11.23
N ARG A 145 -0.64 1.43 -11.65
CA ARG A 145 -0.45 1.91 -13.03
C ARG A 145 0.97 2.41 -13.29
N ASN A 146 1.77 2.60 -12.25
CA ASN A 146 3.17 2.97 -12.40
C ASN A 146 3.99 1.70 -12.61
N ALA A 147 4.45 1.48 -13.85
CA ALA A 147 5.17 0.26 -14.17
C ALA A 147 6.52 0.14 -13.44
N ALA A 148 7.17 1.25 -13.05
CA ALA A 148 8.40 1.20 -12.25
C ALA A 148 8.14 0.69 -10.83
N ILE A 149 7.03 1.11 -10.19
CA ILE A 149 6.59 0.59 -8.89
C ILE A 149 6.31 -0.92 -9.01
N MET A 150 5.58 -1.35 -10.05
CA MET A 150 5.27 -2.76 -10.24
C MET A 150 6.52 -3.63 -10.44
N ASP A 151 7.52 -3.16 -11.18
CA ASP A 151 8.78 -3.89 -11.36
C ASP A 151 9.63 -3.90 -10.07
N ALA A 152 9.66 -2.79 -9.33
CA ALA A 152 10.32 -2.73 -8.03
C ALA A 152 9.67 -3.67 -7.01
N LEU A 153 8.34 -3.80 -7.01
CA LEU A 153 7.61 -4.75 -6.17
C LEU A 153 7.94 -6.20 -6.51
N LYS A 154 7.92 -6.56 -7.81
CA LYS A 154 8.32 -7.92 -8.26
C LYS A 154 9.75 -8.27 -7.87
N THR A 155 10.64 -7.28 -7.80
CA THR A 155 12.02 -7.47 -7.36
C THR A 155 12.13 -7.59 -5.84
N ALA A 156 11.31 -6.84 -5.10
CA ALA A 156 11.39 -6.77 -3.64
C ALA A 156 10.62 -7.88 -2.91
N LEU A 157 9.59 -8.45 -3.55
CA LEU A 157 8.68 -9.42 -2.94
C LEU A 157 8.97 -10.84 -3.43
N ASP A 158 9.04 -11.77 -2.49
CA ASP A 158 9.19 -13.20 -2.75
C ASP A 158 7.82 -13.89 -2.90
N ALA A 159 6.95 -13.37 -3.77
CA ALA A 159 5.63 -13.93 -4.07
C ALA A 159 5.10 -13.36 -5.40
N ALA A 160 4.02 -13.94 -5.94
CA ALA A 160 3.41 -13.41 -7.15
C ALA A 160 2.87 -11.99 -6.93
N VAL A 161 3.21 -11.04 -7.80
CA VAL A 161 2.69 -9.67 -7.76
C VAL A 161 1.75 -9.47 -8.95
N LEU A 162 0.47 -9.24 -8.65
CA LEU A 162 -0.59 -9.05 -9.63
C LEU A 162 -1.17 -7.64 -9.49
N THR A 163 -1.61 -7.04 -10.59
CA THR A 163 -2.54 -5.90 -10.49
C THR A 163 -3.93 -6.39 -10.07
N ALA A 164 -4.75 -5.47 -9.57
CA ALA A 164 -6.17 -5.72 -9.33
C ALA A 164 -6.87 -6.31 -10.56
N GLU A 165 -6.59 -5.79 -11.76
CA GLU A 165 -7.18 -6.28 -13.02
C GLU A 165 -6.77 -7.73 -13.33
N GLN A 166 -5.50 -8.10 -13.08
CA GLN A 166 -5.05 -9.48 -13.23
C GLN A 166 -5.70 -10.44 -12.22
N ALA A 167 -6.18 -9.93 -11.08
CA ALA A 167 -6.98 -10.68 -10.12
C ALA A 167 -8.49 -10.66 -10.44
N GLY A 168 -8.91 -10.03 -11.55
CA GLY A 168 -10.31 -9.89 -11.95
C GLY A 168 -11.07 -8.79 -11.23
N TRP A 169 -10.37 -7.81 -10.63
CA TRP A 169 -10.96 -6.70 -9.88
C TRP A 169 -10.86 -5.38 -10.65
N ARG A 170 -11.72 -4.42 -10.27
CA ARG A 170 -11.73 -3.07 -10.84
C ARG A 170 -10.80 -2.18 -10.03
N GLY A 171 -9.52 -2.11 -10.40
CA GLY A 171 -8.48 -1.52 -9.57
C GLY A 171 -8.69 -0.05 -9.17
N ASP A 172 -9.38 0.74 -9.99
CA ASP A 172 -9.73 2.14 -9.68
C ASP A 172 -10.93 2.26 -8.75
N ASP A 173 -11.78 1.24 -8.69
CA ASP A 173 -13.03 1.26 -7.94
C ASP A 173 -12.92 0.57 -6.58
N VAL A 174 -11.80 -0.10 -6.27
CA VAL A 174 -11.61 -0.90 -5.04
C VAL A 174 -11.96 -0.10 -3.78
N GLU A 175 -11.52 1.16 -3.69
CA GLU A 175 -11.84 2.01 -2.53
C GLU A 175 -13.32 2.41 -2.48
N ALA A 176 -13.90 2.79 -3.62
CA ALA A 176 -15.32 3.17 -3.71
C ALA A 176 -16.24 1.97 -3.38
N GLU A 177 -15.93 0.80 -3.92
CA GLU A 177 -16.60 -0.46 -3.60
C GLU A 177 -16.43 -0.82 -2.12
N ALA A 178 -15.25 -0.57 -1.53
CA ALA A 178 -15.03 -0.77 -0.10
C ALA A 178 -15.98 0.08 0.73
N PHE A 179 -16.15 1.37 0.41
CA PHE A 179 -17.11 2.24 1.10
C PHE A 179 -18.55 1.75 0.96
N ALA A 180 -18.97 1.36 -0.25
CA ALA A 180 -20.30 0.80 -0.47
C ALA A 180 -20.52 -0.49 0.35
N TYR A 181 -19.51 -1.35 0.41
CA TYR A 181 -19.54 -2.59 1.19
C TYR A 181 -19.62 -2.31 2.71
N LEU A 182 -18.86 -1.33 3.20
CA LEU A 182 -18.92 -0.90 4.61
C LEU A 182 -20.31 -0.35 4.97
N ALA A 183 -20.95 0.41 4.08
CA ALA A 183 -22.30 0.94 4.32
C ALA A 183 -23.33 -0.18 4.52
N ILE A 184 -23.34 -1.21 3.66
CA ILE A 184 -24.23 -2.37 3.82
C ILE A 184 -23.93 -3.15 5.10
N ARG A 185 -22.65 -3.28 5.48
CA ARG A 185 -22.28 -3.93 6.74
C ARG A 185 -22.73 -3.15 7.96
N ALA A 186 -22.61 -1.82 7.94
CA ALA A 186 -23.11 -0.95 9.00
C ALA A 186 -24.63 -1.11 9.17
N LEU A 187 -25.40 -1.10 8.08
CA LEU A 187 -26.84 -1.33 8.10
C LEU A 187 -27.22 -2.71 8.67
N LYS A 188 -26.36 -3.71 8.51
CA LYS A 188 -26.54 -5.07 9.04
C LYS A 188 -25.94 -5.29 10.43
N GLY A 189 -25.35 -4.26 11.05
CA GLY A 189 -24.66 -4.39 12.34
C GLY A 189 -23.42 -5.29 12.30
N LEU A 190 -22.82 -5.49 11.13
CA LEU A 190 -21.66 -6.36 10.94
C LEU A 190 -20.34 -5.62 11.24
N PRO A 191 -19.27 -6.32 11.65
CA PRO A 191 -17.98 -5.70 11.93
C PRO A 191 -17.38 -4.98 10.72
N LEU A 192 -16.83 -3.79 10.94
CA LEU A 192 -16.09 -2.99 9.95
C LEU A 192 -14.59 -2.96 10.26
N SER A 193 -14.23 -3.07 11.55
CA SER A 193 -12.85 -3.04 12.05
C SER A 193 -12.57 -4.18 13.01
N TRP A 194 -11.29 -4.51 13.15
CA TRP A 194 -10.75 -5.56 14.01
C TRP A 194 -9.61 -5.03 14.89
N PRO A 195 -9.31 -5.68 16.03
CA PRO A 195 -8.16 -5.33 16.86
C PRO A 195 -6.85 -5.28 16.05
N THR A 196 -6.69 -6.24 15.13
CA THR A 196 -5.53 -6.39 14.23
C THR A 196 -5.48 -5.35 13.10
N THR A 197 -6.51 -4.54 12.89
CA THR A 197 -6.51 -3.48 11.87
C THR A 197 -6.37 -2.09 12.48
N THR A 198 -7.14 -1.77 13.52
CA THR A 198 -7.17 -0.41 14.09
C THR A 198 -7.02 -0.37 15.61
N GLY A 199 -6.77 -1.50 16.28
CA GLY A 199 -6.62 -1.54 17.73
C GLY A 199 -7.92 -1.41 18.52
N VAL A 200 -9.09 -1.60 17.89
CA VAL A 200 -10.37 -1.71 18.60
C VAL A 200 -10.35 -2.94 19.54
N PRO A 201 -11.03 -2.92 20.71
CA PRO A 201 -10.91 -3.99 21.70
C PRO A 201 -11.53 -5.33 21.28
N ALA A 202 -12.43 -5.31 20.30
CA ALA A 202 -13.02 -6.48 19.66
C ALA A 202 -13.45 -6.11 18.24
N ALA A 203 -13.84 -7.10 17.42
CA ALA A 203 -14.43 -6.82 16.12
C ALA A 203 -15.68 -5.95 16.29
N GLN A 204 -15.68 -4.74 15.71
CA GLN A 204 -16.71 -3.72 15.97
C GLN A 204 -17.37 -3.24 14.69
N THR A 205 -18.67 -2.97 14.78
CA THR A 205 -19.40 -2.23 13.77
C THR A 205 -19.05 -0.73 13.83
N GLY A 206 -19.55 0.06 12.89
CA GLY A 206 -19.30 1.49 12.85
C GLY A 206 -20.16 2.20 11.79
N GLY A 207 -19.89 3.49 11.60
CA GLY A 207 -20.67 4.36 10.72
C GLY A 207 -21.93 4.90 11.39
N VAL A 208 -22.49 5.96 10.80
CA VAL A 208 -23.73 6.61 11.23
C VAL A 208 -24.70 6.63 10.06
N VAL A 209 -25.92 6.15 10.26
CA VAL A 209 -26.97 6.12 9.23
C VAL A 209 -27.76 7.42 9.30
N HIS A 210 -27.60 8.28 8.31
CA HIS A 210 -28.43 9.47 8.14
C HIS A 210 -29.63 9.11 7.26
N ARG A 211 -30.85 9.19 7.81
CA ARG A 211 -32.09 9.05 7.05
C ARG A 211 -32.47 10.42 6.50
N VAL A 212 -32.64 10.50 5.19
CA VAL A 212 -33.15 11.68 4.48
C VAL A 212 -34.66 11.61 4.43
#